data_AF-A0A149Q173-F1
#
_entry.id   AF-A0A149Q173-F1
#
_cell.length_a   1.000
_cell.length_b   1.000
_cell.length_c   1.000
_cell.angle_alpha   90.00
_cell.angle_beta   90.00
_cell.angle_gamma   90.00
#
_symmetry.space_group_name_H-M   'P 1'
#
loop_
_entity.id
_entity.type
_entity.pdbx_description
1 polymer ?
#
loop_
_entity_poly.entity_id
_entity_poly.type
_entity_poly.pdbx_seq_one_letter_code
_entity_poly.pdbx_strand_id
1 'polypeptide(L)'
;MIQWNDYDVGEHRIQCPACGRGPRDKTCGLTIKLDYSGVAHCHRCSFVETYRPERGAHIAAPSTPRITGRQRAPKRETLSDYGCDLWDACEPLKGSVAVDYLASRKCVLPPDDGDLRQHPNLKHPSGYVGPALVARVTDAVTGDAISLHRTWVRADGRKAYVGVSRMLLAGHRKQGGVIRLWPDEAATSTLGIAEGIESALSLAWAVQPVWALIDAGNLAKLPVLAGIETLVIAKDNDPAGVAAADECGRRWVEAGAEVLVSQQTENDLNDTILEMTV
;
A
#
# COMPACT_ATOMS: atom_id res chain seq x y z
N MET A 1 -24.59 28.51 17.56
CA MET A 1 -23.48 28.11 18.47
C MET A 1 -23.73 26.66 18.86
N ILE A 2 -22.67 25.87 19.01
CA ILE A 2 -22.81 24.43 19.26
C ILE A 2 -23.18 24.22 20.73
N GLN A 3 -24.12 23.29 20.99
CA GLN A 3 -24.44 22.85 22.35
C GLN A 3 -23.45 21.77 22.76
N TRP A 4 -22.28 22.17 23.29
CA TRP A 4 -21.16 21.27 23.56
C TRP A 4 -21.48 20.17 24.58
N ASN A 5 -22.41 20.43 25.50
CA ASN A 5 -22.82 19.48 26.53
C ASN A 5 -23.73 18.35 26.00
N ASP A 6 -24.17 18.42 24.75
CA ASP A 6 -25.03 17.39 24.13
C ASP A 6 -24.22 16.23 23.53
N TYR A 7 -22.88 16.28 23.60
CA TYR A 7 -21.98 15.34 22.95
C TYR A 7 -21.01 14.69 23.94
N ASP A 8 -20.92 13.36 23.86
CA ASP A 8 -19.93 12.57 24.61
C ASP A 8 -18.50 12.80 24.08
N VAL A 9 -17.50 12.40 24.87
CA VAL A 9 -16.09 12.36 24.44
C VAL A 9 -15.95 11.51 23.17
N GLY A 10 -15.28 12.06 22.16
CA GLY A 10 -15.07 11.38 20.88
C GLY A 10 -15.24 12.29 19.67
N GLU A 11 -15.38 11.68 18.49
CA GLU A 11 -15.57 12.38 17.23
C GLU A 11 -17.02 12.26 16.75
N HIS A 12 -17.60 13.41 16.40
CA HIS A 12 -18.98 13.54 15.94
C HIS A 12 -19.05 14.27 14.60
N ARG A 13 -20.12 14.02 13.86
CA ARG A 13 -20.42 14.75 12.62
C ARG A 13 -21.77 15.46 12.76
N ILE A 14 -21.71 16.78 12.72
CA ILE A 14 -22.86 17.65 12.98
C ILE A 14 -23.16 18.55 11.79
N GLN A 15 -24.34 19.16 11.82
CA GLN A 15 -24.67 20.25 10.93
C GLN A 15 -23.85 21.49 11.28
N CYS A 16 -23.22 22.08 10.26
CA CYS A 16 -22.52 23.34 10.45
C CYS A 16 -23.52 24.42 10.87
N PRO A 17 -23.32 25.10 12.03
CA PRO A 17 -24.22 26.16 12.47
C PRO A 17 -24.17 27.40 11.59
N ALA A 18 -23.14 27.55 10.75
CA ALA A 18 -22.97 28.68 9.85
C ALA A 18 -23.46 28.42 8.40
N CYS A 19 -23.32 27.20 7.86
CA CYS A 19 -23.60 26.91 6.44
C CYS A 19 -24.39 25.61 6.19
N GLY A 20 -24.95 25.01 7.25
CA GLY A 20 -25.63 23.73 7.18
C GLY A 20 -26.95 23.80 6.41
N ARG A 21 -27.21 22.81 5.55
CA ARG A 21 -28.39 22.74 4.68
C ARG A 21 -29.39 21.66 5.13
N GLY A 22 -29.77 21.70 6.40
CA GLY A 22 -30.73 20.78 7.01
C GLY A 22 -30.11 19.59 7.76
N PRO A 23 -30.94 18.75 8.40
CA PRO A 23 -30.52 17.82 9.46
C PRO A 23 -29.64 16.65 8.98
N ARG A 24 -29.58 16.39 7.67
CA ARG A 24 -28.69 15.36 7.09
C ARG A 24 -27.30 15.90 6.72
N ASP A 25 -27.09 17.22 6.77
CA ASP A 25 -25.81 17.83 6.41
C ASP A 25 -24.77 17.60 7.52
N LYS A 26 -23.85 16.67 7.31
CA LYS A 26 -22.80 16.25 8.26
C LYS A 26 -21.42 16.85 7.94
N THR A 27 -21.42 18.08 7.42
CA THR A 27 -20.22 18.77 6.91
C THR A 27 -19.28 19.28 8.02
N CYS A 28 -19.76 19.42 9.26
CA CYS A 28 -18.95 19.93 10.37
C CYS A 28 -18.46 18.76 11.23
N GLY A 29 -17.14 18.64 11.39
CA GLY A 29 -16.54 17.74 12.37
C GLY A 29 -16.56 18.40 13.75
N LEU A 30 -16.89 17.64 14.78
CA LEU A 30 -16.85 18.05 16.17
C LEU A 30 -16.04 17.01 16.94
N THR A 31 -15.01 17.45 17.66
CA THR A 31 -14.18 16.57 18.50
C THR A 31 -14.25 17.04 19.95
N ILE A 32 -14.63 16.13 20.84
CA ILE A 32 -14.64 16.32 22.29
C ILE A 32 -13.54 15.44 22.90
N LYS A 33 -12.66 16.04 23.70
CA LYS A 33 -11.56 15.36 24.38
C LYS A 33 -11.97 14.88 25.77
N LEU A 34 -11.14 14.03 26.38
CA LEU A 34 -11.37 13.50 27.74
C LEU A 34 -11.45 14.58 28.83
N ASP A 35 -10.83 15.73 28.61
CA ASP A 35 -10.90 16.90 29.50
C ASP A 35 -12.14 17.79 29.22
N TYR A 36 -13.10 17.29 28.42
CA TYR A 36 -14.29 17.99 27.93
C TYR A 36 -14.00 19.27 27.14
N SER A 37 -12.75 19.53 26.77
CA SER A 37 -12.43 20.55 25.78
C SER A 37 -12.75 20.03 24.38
N GLY A 38 -13.06 20.94 23.45
CA GLY A 38 -13.46 20.51 22.12
C GLY A 38 -13.25 21.54 21.02
N VAL A 39 -13.25 21.04 19.79
CA VAL A 39 -13.10 21.86 18.57
C VAL A 39 -14.11 21.38 17.53
N ALA A 40 -14.79 22.34 16.92
CA ALA A 40 -15.67 22.12 15.79
C ALA A 40 -15.07 22.79 14.56
N HIS A 41 -15.05 22.08 13.44
CA HIS A 41 -14.50 22.57 12.19
C HIS A 41 -15.40 22.20 11.01
N CYS A 42 -15.92 23.20 10.31
CA CYS A 42 -16.69 23.01 9.10
C CYS A 42 -15.80 22.88 7.87
N HIS A 43 -15.88 21.74 7.18
CA HIS A 43 -15.08 21.50 5.97
C HIS A 43 -15.57 22.26 4.72
N ARG A 44 -16.72 22.96 4.79
CA ARG A 44 -17.27 23.74 3.68
C ARG A 44 -17.00 25.24 3.79
N CYS A 45 -17.33 25.83 4.94
CA CYS A 45 -17.20 27.29 5.13
C CYS A 45 -16.04 27.68 6.06
N SER A 46 -15.24 26.73 6.52
CA SER A 46 -14.12 26.96 7.45
C SER A 46 -14.53 27.56 8.80
N PHE A 47 -15.81 27.43 9.18
CA PHE A 47 -16.27 27.79 10.53
C PHE A 47 -15.51 27.00 11.59
N VAL A 48 -15.01 27.70 12.62
CA VAL A 48 -14.35 27.10 13.78
C VAL A 48 -14.92 27.65 15.08
N GLU A 49 -15.33 26.74 15.96
CA GLU A 49 -15.71 27.05 17.34
C GLU A 49 -14.90 26.14 18.27
N THR A 50 -14.32 26.72 19.31
CA THR A 50 -13.56 25.97 20.33
C THR A 50 -14.23 26.12 21.67
N TYR A 51 -14.27 25.04 22.44
CA TYR A 51 -14.82 25.04 23.79
C TYR A 51 -13.79 24.57 24.80
N ARG A 52 -13.74 25.26 25.95
CA ARG A 52 -13.01 24.82 27.13
C ARG A 52 -13.93 24.95 28.34
N PRO A 53 -14.03 23.96 29.24
CA PRO A 53 -14.90 24.03 30.42
C PRO A 53 -14.69 25.31 31.24
N GLU A 54 -13.43 25.68 31.43
CA GLU A 54 -12.98 26.85 32.21
C GLU A 54 -13.33 28.21 31.57
N ARG A 55 -13.58 28.25 30.24
CA ARG A 55 -13.66 29.51 29.47
C ARG A 55 -14.89 29.62 28.57
N GLY A 56 -15.71 28.57 28.49
CA GLY A 56 -16.87 28.50 27.61
C GLY A 56 -16.51 28.38 26.12
N ALA A 57 -17.53 28.57 25.27
CA ALA A 57 -17.39 28.51 23.82
C ALA A 57 -16.83 29.83 23.27
N HIS A 58 -15.86 29.72 22.37
CA HIS A 58 -15.28 30.85 21.67
C HIS A 58 -15.32 30.58 20.16
N ILE A 59 -16.02 31.45 19.43
CA ILE A 59 -16.03 31.44 17.97
C ILE A 59 -14.83 32.25 17.50
N ALA A 60 -13.89 31.59 16.81
CA ALA A 60 -12.78 32.33 16.21
C ALA A 60 -13.32 33.15 15.02
N ALA A 61 -12.92 34.42 14.93
CA ALA A 61 -13.05 35.16 13.67
C ALA A 61 -12.38 34.34 12.55
N PRO A 62 -12.88 34.38 11.30
CA PRO A 62 -12.29 33.63 10.20
C PRO A 62 -10.85 34.07 10.00
N SER A 63 -9.91 33.39 10.67
CA SER A 63 -8.51 33.48 10.35
C SER A 63 -8.39 32.91 8.95
N THR A 64 -7.88 33.71 8.02
CA THR A 64 -7.39 33.22 6.73
C THR A 64 -6.66 31.92 7.03
N PRO A 65 -7.10 30.78 6.49
CA PRO A 65 -6.56 29.52 6.94
C PRO A 65 -5.06 29.58 6.61
N ARG A 66 -4.23 29.65 7.64
CA ARG A 66 -2.90 29.04 7.56
C ARG A 66 -3.18 27.55 7.47
N ILE A 67 -3.61 27.13 6.29
CA ILE A 67 -3.18 25.87 5.76
C ILE A 67 -1.66 26.02 5.74
N THR A 68 -1.00 25.69 6.86
CA THR A 68 0.26 24.97 6.71
C THR A 68 -0.18 23.63 6.13
N GLY A 69 -0.57 23.65 4.86
CA GLY A 69 -0.32 22.56 3.97
C GLY A 69 1.17 22.47 4.10
N ARG A 70 1.62 21.58 5.00
CA ARG A 70 3.00 21.13 4.99
C ARG A 70 3.11 20.64 3.57
N GLN A 71 3.63 21.49 2.67
CA GLN A 71 3.86 21.10 1.30
C GLN A 71 4.61 19.80 1.48
N ARG A 72 3.95 18.68 1.14
CA ARG A 72 4.58 17.38 1.30
C ARG A 72 5.83 17.54 0.48
N ALA A 73 6.97 17.51 1.17
CA ALA A 73 8.25 17.63 0.49
C ALA A 73 8.18 16.68 -0.70
N PRO A 74 8.65 17.11 -1.89
CA PRO A 74 8.62 16.25 -3.06
C PRO A 74 9.17 14.89 -2.67
N LYS A 75 8.47 13.84 -3.08
CA LYS A 75 8.92 12.49 -2.81
C LYS A 75 10.26 12.30 -3.50
N ARG A 76 11.14 11.51 -2.89
CA ARG A 76 12.42 11.15 -3.52
C ARG A 76 12.16 10.28 -4.75
N GLU A 77 12.93 10.56 -5.79
CA GLU A 77 12.92 9.82 -7.06
C GLU A 77 13.80 8.57 -7.01
N THR A 78 14.76 8.53 -6.09
CA THR A 78 15.67 7.42 -5.82
C THR A 78 15.63 7.03 -4.35
N LEU A 79 16.14 5.84 -4.04
CA LEU A 79 16.27 5.34 -2.68
C LEU A 79 17.26 6.21 -1.89
N SER A 80 16.84 6.69 -0.71
CA SER A 80 17.72 7.42 0.20
C SER A 80 18.81 6.54 0.82
N ASP A 81 19.88 7.13 1.32
CA ASP A 81 20.93 6.45 2.10
C ASP A 81 20.37 5.54 3.20
N TYR A 82 19.42 6.04 4.02
CA TYR A 82 18.73 5.22 5.03
C TYR A 82 18.04 3.97 4.44
N GLY A 83 17.52 4.10 3.22
CA GLY A 83 16.89 2.99 2.50
C GLY A 83 17.91 1.98 2.00
N CYS A 84 19.05 2.46 1.49
CA CYS A 84 20.20 1.61 1.15
C CYS A 84 20.71 0.87 2.38
N ASP A 85 20.97 1.58 3.49
CA ASP A 85 21.41 0.99 4.76
C ASP A 85 20.43 -0.08 5.27
N LEU A 86 19.12 0.19 5.16
CA LEU A 86 18.10 -0.79 5.54
C LEU A 86 18.11 -2.01 4.62
N TRP A 87 18.28 -1.83 3.32
CA TRP A 87 18.37 -2.93 2.36
C TRP A 87 19.61 -3.80 2.57
N ASP A 88 20.74 -3.17 2.88
CA ASP A 88 22.02 -3.86 3.14
C ASP A 88 21.99 -4.61 4.48
N ALA A 89 21.19 -4.13 5.45
CA ALA A 89 20.92 -4.84 6.70
C ALA A 89 19.93 -6.01 6.53
N CYS A 90 19.34 -6.23 5.34
CA CYS A 90 18.47 -7.36 5.08
C CYS A 90 19.26 -8.61 4.69
N GLU A 91 18.77 -9.77 5.13
CA GLU A 91 19.36 -11.08 4.93
C GLU A 91 18.61 -11.84 3.80
N PRO A 92 19.22 -12.89 3.21
CA PRO A 92 18.51 -13.81 2.32
C PRO A 92 17.29 -14.44 2.99
N LEU A 93 16.30 -14.87 2.17
CA LEU A 93 15.08 -15.50 2.68
C LEU A 93 15.38 -16.84 3.38
N LYS A 94 16.33 -17.62 2.87
CA LYS A 94 16.63 -18.98 3.32
C LYS A 94 16.89 -19.05 4.83
N GLY A 95 16.18 -19.95 5.51
CA GLY A 95 16.33 -20.19 6.94
C GLY A 95 15.66 -19.14 7.85
N SER A 96 14.80 -18.28 7.30
CA SER A 96 14.11 -17.23 8.05
C SER A 96 12.61 -17.50 8.21
N VAL A 97 11.99 -16.78 9.15
CA VAL A 97 10.52 -16.74 9.34
C VAL A 97 9.78 -16.30 8.06
N ALA A 98 10.43 -15.55 7.18
CA ALA A 98 9.83 -15.14 5.91
C ALA A 98 9.60 -16.34 4.98
N VAL A 99 10.46 -17.36 5.01
CA VAL A 99 10.24 -18.62 4.26
C VAL A 99 9.03 -19.35 4.82
N ASP A 100 8.90 -19.47 6.14
CA ASP A 100 7.75 -20.14 6.76
C ASP A 100 6.43 -19.42 6.42
N TYR A 101 6.46 -18.08 6.42
CA TYR A 101 5.34 -17.25 5.99
C TYR A 101 4.93 -17.54 4.53
N LEU A 102 5.90 -17.49 3.60
CA LEU A 102 5.65 -17.71 2.17
C LEU A 102 5.22 -19.16 1.88
N ALA A 103 5.83 -20.13 2.55
CA ALA A 103 5.48 -21.55 2.43
C ALA A 103 4.07 -21.85 2.94
N SER A 104 3.68 -21.27 4.08
CA SER A 104 2.31 -21.35 4.61
C SER A 104 1.28 -20.73 3.65
N ARG A 105 1.71 -19.74 2.87
CA ARG A 105 0.95 -19.06 1.81
C ARG A 105 1.02 -19.76 0.44
N LYS A 106 1.69 -20.92 0.36
CA LYS A 106 1.90 -21.70 -0.87
C LYS A 106 2.62 -20.93 -1.98
N CYS A 107 3.40 -19.92 -1.64
CA CYS A 107 4.21 -19.16 -2.59
C CYS A 107 5.45 -19.97 -3.03
N VAL A 108 5.83 -19.84 -4.30
CA VAL A 108 7.18 -20.21 -4.77
C VAL A 108 8.19 -19.26 -4.14
N LEU A 109 9.35 -19.77 -3.72
CA LEU A 109 10.44 -18.91 -3.26
C LEU A 109 11.20 -18.36 -4.47
N PRO A 110 11.39 -17.03 -4.58
CA PRO A 110 12.21 -16.45 -5.64
C PRO A 110 13.70 -16.81 -5.47
N PRO A 111 14.53 -16.64 -6.52
CA PRO A 111 15.98 -16.78 -6.40
C PRO A 111 16.59 -15.72 -5.48
N ASP A 112 17.78 -16.00 -4.94
CA ASP A 112 18.47 -15.15 -3.95
C ASP A 112 18.91 -13.77 -4.51
N ASP A 113 19.01 -13.64 -5.84
CA ASP A 113 19.34 -12.41 -6.55
C ASP A 113 18.12 -11.56 -6.95
N GLY A 114 16.91 -11.97 -6.57
CA GLY A 114 15.70 -11.17 -6.68
C GLY A 114 15.63 -10.02 -5.67
N ASP A 115 14.72 -9.08 -5.92
CA ASP A 115 14.46 -7.90 -5.09
C ASP A 115 13.65 -8.21 -3.81
N LEU A 116 13.73 -9.42 -3.25
CA LEU A 116 13.04 -9.83 -2.02
C LEU A 116 14.00 -10.43 -0.99
N ARG A 117 14.07 -9.80 0.18
CA ARG A 117 14.87 -10.22 1.32
C ARG A 117 14.04 -10.25 2.60
N GLN A 118 14.66 -10.61 3.71
CA GLN A 118 14.04 -10.55 5.03
C GLN A 118 14.86 -9.69 5.99
N HIS A 119 14.19 -9.15 7.00
CA HIS A 119 14.85 -8.55 8.15
C HIS A 119 14.25 -9.14 9.44
N PRO A 120 15.04 -9.76 10.35
CA PRO A 120 14.50 -10.53 11.46
C PRO A 120 13.88 -9.66 12.56
N ASN A 121 14.37 -8.42 12.71
CA ASN A 121 13.98 -7.51 13.79
C ASN A 121 13.62 -6.10 13.28
N LEU A 122 12.74 -6.00 12.28
CA LEU A 122 12.43 -4.72 11.65
C LEU A 122 11.50 -3.90 12.55
N LYS A 123 11.89 -2.65 12.85
CA LYS A 123 11.06 -1.73 13.65
C LYS A 123 9.89 -1.18 12.84
N HIS A 124 8.67 -1.43 13.31
CA HIS A 124 7.43 -0.85 12.84
C HIS A 124 7.14 0.49 13.56
N PRO A 125 6.50 1.49 12.90
CA PRO A 125 6.16 2.77 13.54
C PRO A 125 5.28 2.68 14.80
N SER A 126 4.54 1.59 14.99
CA SER A 126 3.75 1.35 16.22
C SER A 126 4.61 0.96 17.43
N GLY A 127 5.92 0.77 17.26
CA GLY A 127 6.83 0.25 18.29
C GLY A 127 7.03 -1.27 18.25
N TYR A 128 6.26 -2.00 17.43
CA TYR A 128 6.50 -3.42 17.20
C TYR A 128 7.86 -3.65 16.52
N VAL A 129 8.56 -4.71 16.91
CA VAL A 129 9.82 -5.16 16.29
C VAL A 129 9.67 -6.65 16.00
N GLY A 130 9.94 -7.06 14.77
CA GLY A 130 9.83 -8.46 14.39
C GLY A 130 10.16 -8.73 12.93
N PRO A 131 10.00 -9.97 12.48
CA PRO A 131 10.41 -10.40 11.16
C PRO A 131 9.56 -9.72 10.08
N ALA A 132 10.21 -9.34 8.99
CA ALA A 132 9.56 -8.70 7.86
C ALA A 132 10.15 -9.17 6.54
N LEU A 133 9.28 -9.34 5.54
CA LEU A 133 9.69 -9.29 4.14
C LEU A 133 10.06 -7.84 3.82
N VAL A 134 11.23 -7.64 3.23
CA VAL A 134 11.68 -6.35 2.71
C VAL A 134 11.97 -6.55 1.23
N ALA A 135 11.23 -5.83 0.40
CA ALA A 135 11.39 -5.87 -1.03
C ALA A 135 11.90 -4.53 -1.55
N ARG A 136 12.88 -4.58 -2.45
CA ARG A 136 13.37 -3.40 -3.13
C ARG A 136 12.38 -3.05 -4.25
N VAL A 137 11.96 -1.79 -4.27
CA VAL A 137 11.14 -1.28 -5.37
C VAL A 137 12.06 -0.56 -6.33
N THR A 138 12.08 -1.02 -7.56
CA THR A 138 12.91 -0.50 -8.65
C THR A 138 12.02 0.13 -9.73
N ASP A 139 12.52 1.14 -10.42
CA ASP A 139 11.82 1.72 -11.56
C ASP A 139 11.68 0.67 -12.67
N ALA A 140 10.48 0.56 -13.25
CA ALA A 140 10.18 -0.45 -14.26
C ALA A 140 11.11 -0.34 -15.49
N VAL A 141 11.50 0.88 -15.87
CA VAL A 141 12.26 1.15 -17.09
C VAL A 141 13.75 1.28 -16.80
N THR A 142 14.13 2.06 -15.79
CA THR A 142 15.55 2.33 -15.54
C THR A 142 16.22 1.31 -14.63
N GLY A 143 15.45 0.54 -13.86
CA GLY A 143 15.97 -0.39 -12.85
C GLY A 143 16.49 0.29 -11.58
N ASP A 144 16.46 1.63 -11.50
CA ASP A 144 16.95 2.36 -10.34
C ASP A 144 16.12 2.02 -9.09
N ALA A 145 16.77 1.87 -7.94
CA ALA A 145 16.05 1.69 -6.68
C ALA A 145 15.34 2.99 -6.29
N ILE A 146 14.03 2.93 -6.03
CA ILE A 146 13.19 4.11 -5.76
C ILE A 146 12.53 4.08 -4.39
N SER A 147 12.33 2.90 -3.80
CA SER A 147 11.67 2.73 -2.50
C SER A 147 11.93 1.34 -1.92
N LEU A 148 11.44 1.09 -0.71
CA LEU A 148 11.34 -0.24 -0.13
C LEU A 148 9.89 -0.55 0.22
N HIS A 149 9.49 -1.79 0.01
CA HIS A 149 8.21 -2.34 0.44
C HIS A 149 8.43 -3.30 1.59
N ARG A 150 7.79 -3.05 2.74
CA ARG A 150 8.03 -3.79 3.99
C ARG A 150 6.73 -4.43 4.45
N THR A 151 6.75 -5.74 4.67
CA THR A 151 5.61 -6.49 5.21
C THR A 151 6.06 -7.22 6.47
N TRP A 152 5.51 -6.87 7.63
CA TRP A 152 5.78 -7.60 8.87
C TRP A 152 4.97 -8.89 8.89
N VAL A 153 5.64 -10.01 9.14
CA VAL A 153 5.10 -11.36 8.95
C VAL A 153 5.28 -12.23 10.19
N ARG A 154 4.64 -13.39 10.21
CA ARG A 154 4.75 -14.43 11.23
C ARG A 154 4.92 -15.78 10.53
N ALA A 155 5.55 -16.73 11.23
CA ALA A 155 5.85 -18.05 10.69
C ALA A 155 4.59 -18.84 10.29
N ASP A 156 3.42 -18.50 10.85
CA ASP A 156 2.14 -19.18 10.60
C ASP A 156 1.41 -18.69 9.34
N GLY A 157 2.11 -18.03 8.41
CA GLY A 157 1.53 -17.49 7.18
C GLY A 157 0.70 -16.22 7.37
N ARG A 158 0.58 -15.71 8.60
CA ARG A 158 -0.15 -14.46 8.86
C ARG A 158 0.79 -13.26 8.86
N LYS A 159 0.25 -12.11 8.45
CA LYS A 159 0.92 -10.83 8.68
C LYS A 159 0.92 -10.53 10.18
N ALA A 160 1.90 -9.75 10.65
CA ALA A 160 1.96 -9.35 12.06
C ALA A 160 0.71 -8.56 12.46
N TYR A 161 0.26 -8.73 13.70
CA TYR A 161 -0.89 -8.01 14.27
C TYR A 161 -0.53 -6.57 14.66
N VAL A 162 -0.27 -5.76 13.64
CA VAL A 162 -0.02 -4.32 13.75
C VAL A 162 -1.05 -3.58 12.91
N GLY A 163 -1.31 -2.31 13.20
CA GLY A 163 -2.37 -1.54 12.53
C GLY A 163 -2.25 -1.52 11.00
N VAL A 164 -1.02 -1.39 10.46
CA VAL A 164 -0.75 -1.49 9.01
C VAL A 164 0.48 -2.37 8.81
N SER A 165 0.26 -3.64 8.48
CA SER A 165 1.35 -4.63 8.37
C SER A 165 2.16 -4.55 7.08
N ARG A 166 1.74 -3.75 6.11
CA ARG A 166 2.41 -3.54 4.81
C ARG A 166 2.64 -2.04 4.59
N MET A 167 3.90 -1.63 4.45
CA MET A 167 4.26 -0.22 4.32
C MET A 167 5.39 0.01 3.32
N LEU A 168 5.22 1.02 2.47
CA LEU A 168 6.32 1.57 1.69
C LEU A 168 7.24 2.43 2.58
N LEU A 169 8.47 2.64 2.13
CA LEU A 169 9.39 3.58 2.77
C LEU A 169 8.85 5.01 2.64
N ALA A 170 8.77 5.72 3.76
CA ALA A 170 8.17 7.05 3.80
C ALA A 170 8.98 8.05 2.96
N GLY A 171 8.29 9.00 2.32
CA GLY A 171 8.95 10.08 1.56
C GLY A 171 9.56 9.65 0.23
N HIS A 172 9.25 8.46 -0.26
CA HIS A 172 9.70 7.94 -1.55
C HIS A 172 8.53 7.77 -2.52
N ARG A 173 8.80 7.91 -3.82
CA ARG A 173 7.81 7.61 -4.85
C ARG A 173 7.55 6.11 -4.96
N LYS A 174 6.41 5.77 -5.57
CA LYS A 174 6.07 4.40 -5.93
C LYS A 174 5.63 4.26 -7.39
N GLN A 175 5.35 5.39 -8.04
CA GLN A 175 4.84 5.47 -9.40
C GLN A 175 5.90 4.91 -10.35
N GLY A 176 5.48 3.99 -11.23
CA GLY A 176 6.37 3.29 -12.15
C GLY A 176 7.26 2.25 -11.47
N GLY A 177 7.00 1.92 -10.21
CA GLY A 177 7.80 0.97 -9.45
C GLY A 177 7.33 -0.47 -9.65
N VAL A 178 8.29 -1.39 -9.66
CA VAL A 178 8.09 -2.84 -9.66
C VAL A 178 8.98 -3.48 -8.59
N ILE A 179 8.66 -4.69 -8.19
CA ILE A 179 9.51 -5.57 -7.37
C ILE A 179 9.90 -6.75 -8.26
N ARG A 180 11.18 -6.79 -8.64
CA ARG A 180 11.75 -7.83 -9.51
C ARG A 180 12.02 -9.09 -8.70
N LEU A 181 10.98 -9.91 -8.47
CA LEU A 181 11.13 -11.14 -7.69
C LEU A 181 12.08 -12.12 -8.38
N TRP A 182 12.20 -12.05 -9.70
CA TRP A 182 13.30 -12.59 -10.50
C TRP A 182 14.03 -11.43 -11.18
N PRO A 183 15.35 -11.53 -11.40
CA PRO A 183 16.15 -10.47 -12.02
C PRO A 183 15.76 -10.27 -13.50
N ASP A 184 16.14 -9.11 -14.07
CA ASP A 184 15.81 -8.74 -15.46
C ASP A 184 16.34 -9.77 -16.46
N GLU A 185 17.49 -10.38 -16.19
CA GLU A 185 18.12 -11.39 -17.05
C GLU A 185 17.29 -12.67 -17.18
N ALA A 186 16.43 -12.96 -16.19
CA ALA A 186 15.50 -14.08 -16.27
C ALA A 186 14.26 -13.76 -17.14
N ALA A 187 13.91 -12.47 -17.27
CA ALA A 187 12.74 -11.99 -18.02
C ALA A 187 13.08 -11.87 -19.51
N THR A 188 13.16 -13.03 -20.16
CA THR A 188 13.49 -13.16 -21.58
C THR A 188 12.31 -12.79 -22.48
N SER A 189 11.46 -13.75 -22.87
CA SER A 189 10.29 -13.51 -23.74
C SER A 189 8.97 -13.50 -22.96
N THR A 190 8.94 -14.05 -21.75
CA THR A 190 7.72 -14.18 -20.94
C THR A 190 7.93 -13.54 -19.58
N LEU A 191 6.93 -12.80 -19.09
CA LEU A 191 6.92 -12.25 -17.74
C LEU A 191 5.53 -12.41 -17.10
N GLY A 192 5.50 -13.01 -15.92
CA GLY A 192 4.32 -12.98 -15.06
C GLY A 192 4.29 -11.72 -14.20
N ILE A 193 3.11 -11.17 -13.95
CA ILE A 193 2.93 -9.98 -13.11
C ILE A 193 1.73 -10.13 -12.19
N ALA A 194 1.80 -9.57 -10.98
CA ALA A 194 0.66 -9.43 -10.09
C ALA A 194 0.73 -8.13 -9.28
N GLU A 195 -0.38 -7.73 -8.65
CA GLU A 195 -0.38 -6.56 -7.76
C GLU A 195 0.59 -6.76 -6.58
N GLY A 196 0.43 -7.86 -5.84
CA GLY A 196 1.17 -8.15 -4.61
C GLY A 196 2.33 -9.12 -4.78
N ILE A 197 3.25 -9.11 -3.81
CA ILE A 197 4.34 -10.10 -3.71
C ILE A 197 3.76 -11.50 -3.62
N GLU A 198 2.80 -11.70 -2.71
CA GLU A 198 2.19 -13.01 -2.47
C GLU A 198 1.51 -13.56 -3.73
N SER A 199 0.66 -12.77 -4.40
CA SER A 199 -0.02 -13.16 -5.64
C SER A 199 0.96 -13.48 -6.77
N ALA A 200 2.03 -12.67 -6.93
CA ALA A 200 3.05 -12.92 -7.95
C ALA A 200 3.78 -14.24 -7.67
N LEU A 201 4.21 -14.48 -6.43
CA LEU A 201 4.88 -15.73 -6.05
C LEU A 201 3.97 -16.95 -6.13
N SER A 202 2.65 -16.79 -6.08
CA SER A 202 1.71 -17.87 -6.37
C SER A 202 1.55 -18.13 -7.86
N LEU A 203 1.52 -17.08 -8.68
CA LEU A 203 1.56 -17.19 -10.14
C LEU A 203 2.83 -17.92 -10.63
N ALA A 204 3.93 -17.81 -9.88
CA ALA A 204 5.19 -18.48 -10.17
C ALA A 204 5.12 -20.02 -10.26
N TRP A 205 4.04 -20.65 -9.79
CA TRP A 205 3.77 -22.07 -10.05
C TRP A 205 3.43 -22.37 -11.51
N ALA A 206 2.79 -21.41 -12.19
CA ALA A 206 2.35 -21.55 -13.57
C ALA A 206 3.34 -20.95 -14.58
N VAL A 207 3.99 -19.83 -14.23
CA VAL A 207 4.89 -19.11 -15.13
C VAL A 207 6.00 -18.43 -14.35
N GLN A 208 7.23 -18.50 -14.84
CA GLN A 208 8.38 -17.74 -14.33
C GLN A 208 9.12 -17.10 -15.51
N PRO A 209 9.78 -15.95 -15.30
CA PRO A 209 9.85 -15.16 -14.07
C PRO A 209 8.55 -14.40 -13.73
N VAL A 210 8.44 -13.88 -12.50
CA VAL A 210 7.34 -13.03 -12.08
C VAL A 210 7.80 -11.76 -11.37
N TRP A 211 7.08 -10.65 -11.53
CA TRP A 211 7.28 -9.40 -10.77
C TRP A 211 6.01 -8.98 -10.03
N ALA A 212 6.17 -8.22 -8.93
CA ALA A 212 5.06 -7.63 -8.19
C ALA A 212 4.97 -6.10 -8.40
N LEU A 213 3.76 -5.58 -8.57
CA LEU A 213 3.52 -4.21 -9.04
C LEU A 213 3.11 -3.26 -7.93
N ILE A 214 3.23 -3.68 -6.66
CA ILE A 214 2.96 -2.88 -5.44
C ILE A 214 1.47 -2.62 -5.20
N ASP A 215 0.75 -2.18 -6.24
CA ASP A 215 -0.69 -1.85 -6.23
C ASP A 215 -1.30 -1.87 -7.64
N ALA A 216 -2.63 -1.92 -7.73
CA ALA A 216 -3.41 -1.85 -8.96
C ALA A 216 -3.04 -0.65 -9.84
N GLY A 217 -2.69 0.49 -9.26
CA GLY A 217 -2.38 1.71 -10.01
C GLY A 217 -1.06 1.61 -10.79
N ASN A 218 -0.06 0.95 -10.23
CA ASN A 218 1.19 0.63 -10.91
C ASN A 218 1.01 -0.53 -11.90
N LEU A 219 0.22 -1.55 -11.55
CA LEU A 219 -0.12 -2.64 -12.47
C LEU A 219 -0.78 -2.10 -13.75
N ALA A 220 -1.81 -1.26 -13.60
CA ALA A 220 -2.51 -0.63 -14.72
C ALA A 220 -1.59 0.21 -15.62
N LYS A 221 -0.47 0.70 -15.09
CA LYS A 221 0.45 1.65 -15.75
C LYS A 221 1.80 1.05 -16.09
N LEU A 222 1.98 -0.27 -15.94
CA LEU A 222 3.21 -0.93 -16.37
C LEU A 222 3.45 -0.62 -17.86
N PRO A 223 4.57 0.02 -18.22
CA PRO A 223 4.93 0.22 -19.62
C PRO A 223 5.22 -1.12 -20.31
N VAL A 224 5.13 -1.12 -21.63
CA VAL A 224 5.58 -2.25 -22.44
C VAL A 224 7.09 -2.33 -22.33
N LEU A 225 7.61 -3.50 -21.93
CA LEU A 225 9.03 -3.74 -21.74
C LEU A 225 9.60 -4.40 -22.99
N ALA A 226 10.70 -3.87 -23.50
CA ALA A 226 11.35 -4.44 -24.68
C ALA A 226 11.84 -5.87 -24.40
N GLY A 227 11.61 -6.77 -25.37
CA GLY A 227 12.01 -8.18 -25.27
C GLY A 227 10.92 -9.10 -24.73
N ILE A 228 9.94 -8.59 -23.98
CA ILE A 228 8.82 -9.41 -23.48
C ILE A 228 7.75 -9.52 -24.56
N GLU A 229 7.51 -10.76 -25.01
CA GLU A 229 6.53 -11.12 -26.04
C GLU A 229 5.21 -11.64 -25.44
N THR A 230 5.28 -12.27 -24.25
CA THR A 230 4.11 -12.80 -23.54
C THR A 230 4.04 -12.23 -22.12
N LEU A 231 2.93 -11.58 -21.77
CA LEU A 231 2.64 -11.10 -20.43
C LEU A 231 1.55 -11.95 -19.77
N VAL A 232 1.83 -12.52 -18.60
CA VAL A 232 0.85 -13.28 -17.82
C VAL A 232 0.44 -12.47 -16.59
N ILE A 233 -0.83 -12.08 -16.50
CA ILE A 233 -1.33 -11.22 -15.43
C ILE A 233 -2.12 -12.04 -14.41
N ALA A 234 -1.60 -12.14 -13.20
CA ALA A 234 -2.36 -12.54 -12.02
C ALA A 234 -3.22 -11.36 -11.56
N LYS A 235 -4.54 -11.54 -11.71
CA LYS A 235 -5.55 -10.51 -11.45
C LYS A 235 -6.29 -10.82 -10.16
N ASP A 236 -6.09 -9.99 -9.14
CA ASP A 236 -6.88 -10.04 -7.90
C ASP A 236 -8.38 -9.82 -8.24
N ASN A 237 -9.28 -10.58 -7.63
CA ASN A 237 -10.72 -10.60 -7.98
C ASN A 237 -11.52 -9.46 -7.33
N ASP A 238 -10.99 -8.24 -7.36
CA ASP A 238 -11.69 -7.03 -6.94
C ASP A 238 -11.82 -6.02 -8.10
N PRO A 239 -12.76 -5.04 -8.02
CA PRO A 239 -12.98 -4.11 -9.13
C PRO A 239 -11.74 -3.31 -9.56
N ALA A 240 -10.84 -2.98 -8.64
CA ALA A 240 -9.63 -2.23 -8.95
C ALA A 240 -8.58 -3.13 -9.62
N GLY A 241 -8.37 -4.34 -9.10
CA GLY A 241 -7.50 -5.36 -9.69
C GLY A 241 -7.94 -5.74 -11.11
N VAL A 242 -9.24 -5.92 -11.32
CA VAL A 242 -9.80 -6.22 -12.65
C VAL A 242 -9.57 -5.09 -13.64
N ALA A 243 -9.94 -3.86 -13.29
CA ALA A 243 -9.75 -2.71 -14.17
C ALA A 243 -8.27 -2.47 -14.49
N ALA A 244 -7.37 -2.73 -13.53
CA ALA A 244 -5.93 -2.59 -13.73
C ALA A 244 -5.37 -3.64 -14.69
N ALA A 245 -5.77 -4.91 -14.54
CA ALA A 245 -5.35 -5.99 -15.44
C ALA A 245 -5.85 -5.74 -16.87
N ASP A 246 -7.09 -5.28 -17.03
CA ASP A 246 -7.66 -4.97 -18.35
C ASP A 246 -6.91 -3.83 -19.04
N GLU A 247 -6.64 -2.72 -18.32
CA GLU A 247 -5.92 -1.57 -18.88
C GLU A 247 -4.45 -1.91 -19.20
N CYS A 248 -3.79 -2.70 -18.35
CA CYS A 248 -2.44 -3.20 -18.63
C CYS A 248 -2.45 -4.12 -19.86
N GLY A 249 -3.35 -5.11 -19.87
CA GLY A 249 -3.47 -6.08 -20.95
C GLY A 249 -3.75 -5.42 -22.29
N ARG A 250 -4.69 -4.47 -22.35
CA ARG A 250 -4.98 -3.70 -23.56
C ARG A 250 -3.74 -3.01 -24.12
N ARG A 251 -2.95 -2.34 -23.27
CA ARG A 251 -1.72 -1.65 -23.69
C ARG A 251 -0.69 -2.61 -24.30
N TRP A 252 -0.53 -3.78 -23.68
CA TRP A 252 0.44 -4.78 -24.14
C TRP A 252 -0.02 -5.49 -25.43
N VAL A 253 -1.32 -5.79 -25.56
CA VAL A 253 -1.90 -6.31 -26.81
C VAL A 253 -1.76 -5.29 -27.94
N GLU A 254 -2.02 -4.01 -27.69
CA GLU A 254 -1.84 -2.94 -28.69
C GLU A 254 -0.40 -2.80 -29.16
N ALA A 255 0.57 -3.18 -28.32
CA ALA A 255 1.98 -3.23 -28.67
C ALA A 255 2.42 -4.56 -29.32
N GLY A 256 1.49 -5.49 -29.54
CA GLY A 256 1.73 -6.76 -30.23
C GLY A 256 2.13 -7.94 -29.33
N ALA A 257 2.07 -7.79 -28.02
CA ALA A 257 2.34 -8.89 -27.09
C ALA A 257 1.12 -9.82 -26.92
N GLU A 258 1.39 -11.10 -26.64
CA GLU A 258 0.38 -12.02 -26.13
C GLU A 258 0.10 -11.71 -24.66
N VAL A 259 -1.18 -11.67 -24.26
CA VAL A 259 -1.58 -11.43 -22.87
C VAL A 259 -2.48 -12.54 -22.38
N LEU A 260 -2.08 -13.19 -21.29
CA LEU A 260 -2.85 -14.20 -20.59
C LEU A 260 -3.25 -13.66 -19.22
N VAL A 261 -4.53 -13.73 -18.85
CA VAL A 261 -5.01 -13.23 -17.54
C VAL A 261 -5.54 -14.40 -16.72
N SER A 262 -5.09 -14.53 -15.48
CA SER A 262 -5.56 -15.57 -14.58
C SER A 262 -7.06 -15.43 -14.31
N GLN A 263 -7.80 -16.53 -14.40
CA GLN A 263 -9.18 -16.58 -13.90
C GLN A 263 -9.15 -17.05 -12.44
N GLN A 264 -9.53 -16.17 -11.53
CA GLN A 264 -9.64 -16.48 -10.10
C GLN A 264 -11.12 -16.55 -9.72
N THR A 265 -11.49 -17.53 -8.90
CA THR A 265 -12.83 -17.63 -8.30
C THR A 265 -12.92 -16.83 -6.99
N GLU A 266 -11.81 -16.64 -6.29
CA GLU A 266 -11.70 -15.94 -5.01
C GLU A 266 -10.86 -14.65 -5.11
N ASN A 267 -10.93 -13.80 -4.07
CA ASN A 267 -10.31 -12.46 -4.06
C ASN A 267 -8.77 -12.46 -4.04
N ASP A 268 -8.13 -13.50 -3.52
CA ASP A 268 -6.68 -13.64 -3.46
C ASP A 268 -6.25 -14.97 -4.12
N LEU A 269 -5.27 -14.89 -5.01
CA LEU A 269 -4.71 -16.02 -5.74
C LEU A 269 -4.10 -17.06 -4.78
N ASN A 270 -3.59 -16.62 -3.64
CA ASN A 270 -3.07 -17.48 -2.59
C ASN A 270 -4.16 -18.24 -1.84
N ASP A 271 -5.35 -17.64 -1.69
CA ASP A 271 -6.47 -18.29 -1.02
C ASP A 271 -7.08 -19.40 -1.91
N THR A 272 -7.00 -19.24 -3.24
CA THR A 272 -7.46 -20.26 -4.20
C THR A 272 -6.61 -21.54 -4.16
N ILE A 273 -5.29 -21.43 -3.93
CA ILE A 273 -4.39 -22.60 -3.80
C ILE A 273 -4.62 -23.35 -2.47
N LEU A 274 -5.12 -22.68 -1.43
CA LEU A 274 -5.37 -23.29 -0.12
C LEU A 274 -6.53 -24.32 -0.13
N GLU A 275 -7.43 -24.28 -1.12
CA GLU A 275 -8.58 -25.21 -1.22
C GLU A 275 -8.37 -26.38 -2.20
N MET A 276 -7.33 -26.35 -3.04
CA MET A 276 -7.00 -27.48 -3.92
C MET A 276 -6.15 -28.53 -3.18
N THR A 277 -6.72 -29.12 -2.13
CA THR A 277 -6.14 -30.30 -1.49
C THR A 277 -6.61 -31.54 -2.26
N VAL A 278 -5.65 -32.33 -2.79
CA VAL A 278 -5.87 -33.75 -3.12
C VAL A 278 -5.34 -34.58 -1.95
#